data_AF-A0A3M3WZS3-F1
#
_entry.id   AF-A0A3M3WZS3-F1
#
_cell.length_a   1.000
_cell.length_b   1.000
_cell.length_c   1.000
_cell.angle_alpha   90.00
_cell.angle_beta   90.00
_cell.angle_gamma   90.00
#
_symmetry.space_group_name_H-M   'P 1'
#
loop_
_entity.id
_entity.type
_entity.pdbx_description
1 polymer ?
#
loop_
_entity_poly.entity_id
_entity_poly.type
_entity_poly.pdbx_seq_one_letter_code
_entity_poly.pdbx_strand_id
1 'polypeptide(L)'
;MTSLDLMKTQVHDAEKKLQNLDIELQTLIFDPASPASINAAIVEVNELIDSHCAGFSENAILKPMVDQLKSQYIEIILERASSAHRKTDS
;
A
#
# COMPACT_ATOMS: atom_id res chain seq x y z
N MET A 1 17.00 -7.31 -27.03
CA MET A 1 16.55 -7.25 -25.62
C MET A 1 16.36 -8.68 -25.16
N THR A 2 17.04 -9.11 -24.08
CA THR A 2 16.90 -10.48 -23.55
C THR A 2 15.75 -10.52 -22.54
N SER A 3 15.26 -11.73 -22.21
CA SER A 3 14.23 -11.89 -21.16
C SER A 3 14.67 -11.29 -19.82
N LEU A 4 15.96 -11.33 -19.50
CA LEU A 4 16.53 -10.76 -18.28
C LEU A 4 16.49 -9.21 -18.29
N ASP A 5 16.72 -8.59 -19.44
CA ASP A 5 16.62 -7.13 -19.61
C ASP A 5 15.18 -6.62 -19.40
N LEU A 6 14.20 -7.36 -19.92
CA LEU A 6 12.79 -7.07 -19.71
C LEU A 6 12.41 -7.19 -18.22
N MET A 7 12.89 -8.24 -17.54
CA MET A 7 12.65 -8.42 -16.10
C MET A 7 13.23 -7.27 -15.27
N LYS A 8 14.49 -6.87 -15.54
CA LYS A 8 15.12 -5.74 -14.84
C LYS A 8 14.33 -4.44 -15.02
N THR A 9 13.87 -4.19 -16.25
CA THR A 9 13.06 -3.01 -16.55
C THR A 9 11.74 -3.02 -15.80
N GLN A 10 11.05 -4.17 -15.75
CA GLN A 10 9.78 -4.32 -15.02
C GLN A 10 9.93 -4.14 -13.51
N VAL A 11 11.00 -4.68 -12.92
CA VAL A 11 11.28 -4.49 -11.49
C VAL A 11 11.57 -3.01 -11.19
N HIS A 12 12.39 -2.36 -12.01
CA HIS A 12 12.72 -0.95 -11.80
C HIS A 12 11.50 -0.02 -11.94
N ASP A 13 10.62 -0.30 -12.90
CA ASP A 13 9.36 0.44 -13.08
C ASP A 13 8.42 0.23 -11.88
N ALA A 14 8.39 -0.98 -11.33
CA ALA A 14 7.67 -1.29 -10.10
C ALA A 14 8.22 -0.55 -8.89
N GLU A 15 9.54 -0.55 -8.67
CA GLU A 15 10.17 0.20 -7.58
C GLU A 15 9.77 1.68 -7.58
N LYS A 16 9.80 2.33 -8.76
CA LYS A 16 9.42 3.74 -8.89
C LYS A 16 7.94 3.98 -8.61
N LYS A 17 7.06 3.10 -9.09
CA LYS A 17 5.62 3.18 -8.79
C LYS A 17 5.34 2.99 -7.31
N LEU A 18 6.04 2.06 -6.67
CA LEU A 18 5.93 1.82 -5.23
C LEU A 18 6.40 3.04 -4.42
N GLN A 19 7.48 3.71 -4.82
CA GLN A 19 7.91 4.96 -4.16
C GLN A 19 6.88 6.09 -4.27
N ASN A 20 6.28 6.28 -5.46
CA ASN A 20 5.25 7.31 -5.63
C ASN A 20 4.01 7.01 -4.79
N LEU A 21 3.59 5.74 -4.79
CA LEU A 21 2.48 5.28 -3.98
C LEU A 21 2.78 5.44 -2.49
N ASP A 22 4.01 5.21 -2.04
CA ASP A 22 4.42 5.42 -0.66
C ASP A 22 4.23 6.88 -0.22
N ILE A 23 4.63 7.83 -1.07
CA ILE A 23 4.42 9.26 -0.83
C ILE A 23 2.92 9.58 -0.75
N GLU A 24 2.11 9.05 -1.66
CA GLU A 24 0.67 9.31 -1.69
C GLU A 24 -0.02 8.74 -0.44
N LEU A 25 0.35 7.54 -0.03
CA LEU A 25 -0.19 6.89 1.16
C LEU A 25 0.30 7.55 2.47
N GLN A 26 1.48 8.17 2.48
CA GLN A 26 1.90 9.01 3.62
C GLN A 26 1.02 10.27 3.77
N THR A 27 0.42 10.76 2.69
CA THR A 27 -0.52 11.88 2.74
C THR A 27 -1.94 11.47 3.13
N LEU A 28 -2.22 10.18 3.25
CA LEU A 28 -3.53 9.66 3.66
C LEU A 28 -3.85 10.09 5.09
N ILE A 29 -4.90 10.89 5.24
CA ILE A 29 -5.42 11.36 6.52
C ILE A 29 -6.67 10.56 6.87
N PHE A 30 -6.66 9.91 8.02
CA PHE A 30 -7.82 9.24 8.58
C PHE A 30 -7.91 9.51 10.09
N ASP A 31 -9.11 9.37 10.63
CA ASP A 31 -9.34 9.45 12.07
C ASP A 31 -9.11 8.08 12.73
N PRO A 32 -8.04 7.93 13.54
CA PRO A 32 -7.70 6.66 14.19
C PRO A 32 -8.66 6.29 15.35
N ALA A 33 -9.57 7.18 15.76
CA ALA A 33 -10.59 6.93 16.76
C ALA A 33 -11.95 6.54 16.16
N SER A 34 -12.13 6.68 14.84
CA SER A 34 -13.37 6.37 14.14
C SER A 34 -13.25 5.07 13.35
N PRO A 35 -13.95 3.98 13.75
CA PRO A 35 -13.95 2.72 13.00
C PRO A 35 -14.37 2.90 11.53
N ALA A 36 -15.28 3.84 11.25
CA ALA A 36 -15.70 4.15 9.90
C ALA A 36 -14.57 4.80 9.09
N SER A 37 -13.79 5.71 9.69
CA SER A 37 -12.65 6.34 9.01
C SER A 37 -11.49 5.36 8.79
N ILE A 38 -11.25 4.45 9.74
CA ILE A 38 -10.25 3.38 9.59
C ILE A 38 -10.61 2.46 8.42
N ASN A 39 -11.87 2.01 8.34
CA ASN A 39 -12.32 1.17 7.24
C ASN A 39 -12.26 1.89 5.89
N ALA A 40 -12.64 3.18 5.85
CA ALA A 40 -12.50 3.99 4.64
C ALA A 40 -11.03 4.08 4.18
N ALA A 41 -10.10 4.32 5.11
CA ALA A 41 -8.67 4.33 4.82
C ALA A 41 -8.18 3.00 4.25
N ILE A 42 -8.58 1.87 4.83
CA ILE A 42 -8.19 0.54 4.34
C ILE A 42 -8.72 0.31 2.92
N VAL A 43 -9.96 0.70 2.62
CA VAL A 43 -10.53 0.57 1.28
C VAL A 43 -9.76 1.44 0.30
N GLU A 44 -9.53 2.72 0.64
CA GLU A 44 -8.83 3.68 -0.21
C GLU A 44 -7.41 3.23 -0.54
N VAL A 45 -6.66 2.74 0.45
CA VAL A 45 -5.31 2.16 0.24
C VAL A 45 -5.37 0.97 -0.72
N ASN A 46 -6.33 0.05 -0.56
CA ASN A 46 -6.44 -1.09 -1.45
C ASN A 46 -6.74 -0.65 -2.88
N GLU A 47 -7.66 0.30 -3.07
CA GLU A 47 -8.02 0.84 -4.39
C GLU A 47 -6.87 1.59 -5.06
N LEU A 48 -6.13 2.40 -4.30
CA LEU A 48 -4.94 3.10 -4.79
C LEU A 48 -3.86 2.11 -5.24
N ILE A 49 -3.57 1.11 -4.41
CA ILE A 49 -2.60 0.07 -4.75
C ILE A 49 -3.06 -0.72 -5.97
N ASP A 50 -4.33 -1.13 -6.04
CA ASP A 50 -4.87 -1.85 -7.20
C ASP A 50 -4.82 -1.02 -8.47
N SER A 51 -5.11 0.27 -8.41
CA SER A 51 -5.02 1.19 -9.55
C SER A 51 -3.58 1.35 -10.04
N HIS A 52 -2.63 1.63 -9.13
CA HIS A 52 -1.22 1.80 -9.46
C HIS A 52 -0.54 0.51 -9.92
N CYS A 53 -1.00 -0.63 -9.40
CA CYS A 53 -0.46 -1.95 -9.67
C CYS A 53 -1.34 -2.80 -10.59
N ALA A 54 -2.32 -2.21 -11.27
CA ALA A 54 -3.22 -2.95 -12.18
C ALA A 54 -2.42 -3.77 -13.21
N GLY A 55 -1.35 -3.20 -13.77
CA GLY A 55 -0.44 -3.88 -14.70
C GLY A 55 0.50 -4.93 -14.08
N PHE A 56 0.53 -5.06 -12.76
CA PHE A 56 1.32 -6.06 -12.04
C PHE A 56 0.51 -7.29 -11.65
N SER A 57 -0.82 -7.19 -11.66
CA SER A 57 -1.73 -8.27 -11.29
C SER A 57 -1.60 -9.53 -12.18
N GLU A 58 -1.21 -9.35 -13.45
CA GLU A 58 -0.93 -10.42 -14.42
C GLU A 58 0.53 -10.91 -14.36
N ASN A 59 1.41 -10.23 -13.63
CA ASN A 59 2.82 -10.57 -13.52
C ASN A 59 3.07 -11.42 -12.25
N ALA A 60 3.39 -12.71 -12.43
CA ALA A 60 3.60 -13.66 -11.34
C ALA A 60 4.72 -13.27 -10.35
N ILE A 61 5.65 -12.41 -10.76
CA ILE A 61 6.76 -11.93 -9.91
C ILE A 61 6.35 -10.69 -9.12
N LEU A 62 5.62 -9.77 -9.75
CA LEU A 62 5.26 -8.48 -9.14
C LEU A 62 4.00 -8.59 -8.28
N LYS A 63 3.05 -9.47 -8.63
CA LYS A 63 1.84 -9.74 -7.83
C LYS A 63 2.09 -9.93 -6.33
N PRO A 64 2.99 -10.84 -5.88
CA PRO A 64 3.25 -11.02 -4.46
C PRO A 64 3.81 -9.75 -3.78
N MET A 65 4.50 -8.88 -4.51
CA MET A 65 4.97 -7.60 -3.97
C MET A 65 3.80 -6.64 -3.70
N VAL A 66 2.79 -6.63 -4.57
CA VAL A 66 1.56 -5.84 -4.40
C VAL A 66 0.78 -6.31 -3.17
N ASP A 67 0.60 -7.63 -3.01
CA ASP A 67 -0.11 -8.20 -1.85
C ASP A 67 0.62 -7.90 -0.53
N GLN A 68 1.96 -7.97 -0.54
CA GLN A 68 2.78 -7.61 0.62
C GLN A 68 2.66 -6.12 0.96
N LEU A 69 2.57 -5.24 -0.03
CA LEU A 69 2.42 -3.82 0.17
C LEU A 69 1.08 -3.47 0.82
N LYS A 70 -0.03 -4.03 0.31
CA LYS A 70 -1.36 -3.87 0.91
C LYS A 70 -1.36 -4.27 2.38
N SER A 71 -0.81 -5.45 2.67
CA SER A 71 -0.74 -5.97 4.03
C SER A 71 0.04 -5.04 4.98
N GLN A 72 1.20 -4.55 4.55
CA GLN A 72 2.01 -3.62 5.35
C GLN A 72 1.25 -2.31 5.64
N TYR A 73 0.56 -1.74 4.64
CA TYR A 73 -0.18 -0.51 4.85
C TYR A 73 -1.41 -0.69 5.75
N ILE A 74 -2.13 -1.79 5.62
CA ILE A 74 -3.24 -2.12 6.53
C ILE A 74 -2.72 -2.26 7.96
N GLU A 75 -1.57 -2.92 8.16
CA GLU A 75 -0.93 -3.04 9.47
C GLU A 75 -0.59 -1.67 10.07
N ILE A 76 -0.01 -0.75 9.29
CA ILE A 76 0.30 0.62 9.71
C ILE A 76 -0.98 1.38 10.13
N ILE A 77 -2.07 1.27 9.35
CA ILE A 77 -3.35 1.90 9.68
C ILE A 77 -3.88 1.38 11.02
N LEU A 78 -3.86 0.06 11.21
CA LEU A 78 -4.32 -0.59 12.43
C LEU A 78 -3.42 -0.25 13.64
N GLU A 79 -2.10 -0.13 13.44
CA GLU A 79 -1.17 0.28 14.48
C GLU A 79 -1.42 1.73 14.93
N ARG A 80 -1.63 2.65 13.98
CA ARG A 80 -1.98 4.04 14.27
C ARG A 80 -3.32 4.14 15.02
N ALA A 81 -4.31 3.37 14.60
CA ALA A 81 -5.60 3.25 15.30
C ALA A 81 -5.42 2.76 16.74
N SER A 82 -4.70 1.66 16.92
CA SER A 82 -4.42 1.06 18.25
C SER A 82 -3.65 2.01 19.16
N SER A 83 -2.73 2.78 18.60
CA SER A 83 -1.91 3.76 19.33
C SER A 83 -2.72 4.97 19.78
N ALA A 84 -3.71 5.41 19.00
CA ALA A 84 -4.63 6.47 19.40
C ALA A 84 -5.51 6.04 20.57
N HIS A 85 -6.05 4.82 20.54
CA HIS A 85 -6.87 4.28 21.63
C HIS A 85 -6.08 4.17 22.95
N ARG A 86 -4.79 3.79 22.90
CA ARG A 86 -3.93 3.74 24.11
C ARG A 86 -3.65 5.10 24.74
N LYS A 87 -3.60 6.18 23.96
CA LYS A 87 -3.30 7.53 24.48
C LYS A 87 -4.49 8.19 25.16
N THR A 88 -5.71 7.77 24.85
CA THR A 88 -6.93 8.30 25.50
C THR A 88 -7.14 7.75 26.92
N ASP A 89 -6.40 6.70 27.30
CA ASP A 89 -6.54 5.99 28.58
C ASP A 89 -5.42 6.33 29.60
N SER A 90 -4.63 7.40 29.39
CA SER A 90 -3.55 7.83 30.30
C SER A 90 -3.65 9.30 30.69
#